data_AF-A0A955NQL7-F1
#
_entry.id   AF-A0A955NQL7-F1
#
_cell.length_a   1.000
_cell.length_b   1.000
_cell.length_c   1.000
_cell.angle_alpha   90.00
_cell.angle_beta   90.00
_cell.angle_gamma   90.00
#
_symmetry.space_group_name_H-M   'P 1'
#
loop_
_entity.id
_entity.type
_entity.pdbx_description
1 polymer ?
#
loop_
_entity_poly.entity_id
_entity_poly.type
_entity_poly.pdbx_seq_one_letter_code
_entity_poly.pdbx_strand_id
1 'polypeptide(L)'
;VLGLEEGNFPGIEEDSTLDLRRRERRAGDVSIPEANRYLFLETLMVAGEKLYLTYPNRDLQKDREIAPCSVVEELKRVAECRLGGKEFEELSLPISSASREYLRPSPEWTDAKVNLSSRDRFLCLLALKGEGQLHDEAQETLRNWIRERFEDLPEFQPGEGVEEEKISVRLSQLKSFLVNPLEAAIKFQLGLSDEDEEDPGLKENEPFLSAFPSDYQILVETLQSTLGEGSVISPDENSFLSNLYEGMAICGETPSGVFGNLDREGFEEAVLDLMGDEGKGFGLASFLQQLGGAEFFQLLQIGESDAWVERTMELPPVPFSVETDGKKWEVELHGDLPFVWRNEERMIALTLAPTSTCKNDIPTKHLVAPFLFYLSLLASEVKGGESLVANREWIAGVLFKDGIRLWKFFFTPEQAGSYLQSLLVDFLSPSSFGKLPLAAFSDLSKQDFKAVIEILNHPSPDMEAQNLFEEILLDAIEREESGMFHRGMELADMLETGLTDNALETAQRRLLPFLMGEPMDSLEAVE
;
A
#
# COMPACT_ATOMS: atom_id res chain seq x y z
N VAL A 1 40.78 26.07 0.57
CA VAL A 1 41.29 24.70 0.68
C VAL A 1 40.33 23.91 1.52
N LEU A 2 39.84 22.80 0.99
CA LEU A 2 38.86 21.94 1.66
C LEU A 2 39.54 20.62 2.05
N GLY A 3 38.94 19.89 2.99
CA GLY A 3 39.41 18.54 3.36
C GLY A 3 40.74 18.55 4.12
N LEU A 4 40.91 19.50 5.05
CA LEU A 4 42.09 19.61 5.89
C LEU A 4 41.93 18.90 7.23
N GLU A 5 41.33 17.70 7.23
CA GLU A 5 41.19 16.85 8.41
C GLU A 5 42.48 16.11 8.80
N GLU A 6 42.54 15.72 10.08
CA GLU A 6 43.52 14.79 10.61
C GLU A 6 43.56 13.48 9.81
N GLY A 7 44.76 12.99 9.51
CA GLY A 7 44.98 11.69 8.85
C GLY A 7 44.99 11.75 7.32
N ASN A 8 44.38 12.77 6.70
CA ASN A 8 44.38 12.94 5.24
C ASN A 8 45.47 13.91 4.77
N PHE A 9 45.48 15.14 5.29
CA PHE A 9 46.52 16.14 4.99
C PHE A 9 47.56 16.21 6.14
N PRO A 10 48.87 16.39 5.89
CA PRO A 10 49.60 16.58 4.62
C PRO A 10 49.89 15.28 3.84
N GLY A 11 49.20 14.19 4.14
CA GLY A 11 49.47 12.87 3.59
C GLY A 11 50.36 12.03 4.51
N ILE A 12 50.43 10.75 4.19
CA ILE A 12 51.23 9.77 4.92
C ILE A 12 52.51 9.54 4.11
N GLU A 13 53.65 9.46 4.78
CA GLU A 13 54.87 9.00 4.14
C GLU A 13 54.66 7.52 3.76
N GLU A 14 54.80 7.15 2.48
CA GLU A 14 54.73 5.73 2.08
C GLU A 14 55.69 4.91 2.96
N ASP A 15 55.54 3.60 3.07
CA ASP A 15 56.50 2.73 3.79
C ASP A 15 57.00 1.59 2.90
N SER A 16 57.44 1.95 1.69
CA SER A 16 57.95 0.98 0.73
C SER A 16 59.39 0.58 1.03
N THR A 17 59.61 -0.71 1.29
CA THR A 17 60.95 -1.32 1.45
C THR A 17 61.76 -1.34 0.15
N LEU A 18 61.12 -1.07 -0.99
CA LEU A 18 61.76 -0.96 -2.30
C LEU A 18 62.35 0.43 -2.56
N ASP A 19 62.01 1.43 -1.74
CA ASP A 19 62.52 2.79 -1.91
C ASP A 19 63.92 2.95 -1.27
N LEU A 20 64.95 2.77 -2.09
CA LEU A 20 66.34 2.90 -1.67
C LEU A 20 66.73 4.33 -1.22
N ARG A 21 65.94 5.36 -1.58
CA ARG A 21 66.20 6.76 -1.16
C ARG A 21 66.08 6.94 0.35
N ARG A 22 65.36 6.04 1.05
CA ARG A 22 65.23 6.07 2.52
C ARG A 22 66.49 5.70 3.26
N ARG A 23 67.32 4.84 2.65
CA ARG A 23 68.54 4.37 3.31
C ARG A 23 69.56 5.49 3.46
N GLU A 24 69.59 6.41 2.48
CA GLU A 24 70.43 7.59 2.50
C GLU A 24 69.76 8.71 1.71
N ARG A 25 69.03 9.59 2.42
CA ARG A 25 68.39 10.76 1.81
C ARG A 25 69.43 11.76 1.34
N ARG A 26 69.19 12.34 0.15
CA ARG A 26 70.01 13.40 -0.45
C ARG A 26 69.23 14.70 -0.54
N ALA A 27 69.96 15.80 -0.70
CA ALA A 27 69.35 17.09 -1.01
C ALA A 27 68.55 16.99 -2.32
N GLY A 28 67.25 17.28 -2.26
CA GLY A 28 66.32 17.14 -3.38
C GLY A 28 65.37 15.94 -3.26
N ASP A 29 65.61 15.02 -2.32
CA ASP A 29 64.62 13.98 -1.99
C ASP A 29 63.51 14.59 -1.14
N VAL A 30 62.32 14.72 -1.73
CA VAL A 30 61.14 15.31 -1.09
C VAL A 30 60.11 14.21 -0.82
N SER A 31 59.64 14.11 0.42
CA SER A 31 58.53 13.21 0.75
C SER A 31 57.17 13.82 0.39
N ILE A 32 56.14 12.99 0.26
CA ILE A 32 54.77 13.46 0.00
C ILE A 32 54.32 14.47 1.08
N PRO A 33 54.52 14.21 2.39
CA PRO A 33 54.22 15.21 3.43
C PRO A 33 55.01 16.51 3.28
N GLU A 34 56.30 16.45 2.93
CA GLU A 34 57.13 17.65 2.73
C GLU A 34 56.67 18.48 1.54
N ALA A 35 56.38 17.84 0.41
CA ALA A 35 55.86 18.48 -0.79
C ALA A 35 54.50 19.17 -0.51
N ASN A 36 53.59 18.47 0.18
CA ASN A 36 52.27 19.00 0.51
C ASN A 36 52.34 20.14 1.54
N ARG A 37 53.23 20.06 2.54
CA ARG A 37 53.47 21.17 3.48
C ARG A 37 54.03 22.40 2.75
N TYR A 38 54.92 22.19 1.79
CA TYR A 38 55.44 23.27 0.97
C TYR A 38 54.34 23.88 0.08
N LEU A 39 53.51 23.06 -0.56
CA LEU A 39 52.34 23.53 -1.33
C LEU A 39 51.35 24.33 -0.47
N PHE A 40 51.12 23.92 0.78
CA PHE A 40 50.29 24.66 1.72
C PHE A 40 50.87 26.04 2.01
N LEU A 41 52.19 26.13 2.20
CA LEU A 41 52.89 27.40 2.38
C LEU A 41 52.77 28.29 1.13
N GLU A 42 52.95 27.72 -0.06
CA GLU A 42 52.74 28.47 -1.31
C GLU A 42 51.30 29.00 -1.41
N THR A 43 50.32 28.17 -1.07
CA THR A 43 48.90 28.57 -1.04
C THR A 43 48.66 29.73 -0.07
N LEU A 44 49.28 29.70 1.11
CA LEU A 44 49.23 30.78 2.09
C LEU A 44 49.84 32.08 1.55
N MET A 45 50.96 31.97 0.83
CA MET A 45 51.69 33.13 0.28
C MET A 45 51.00 33.74 -0.96
N VAL A 46 50.24 32.95 -1.72
CA VAL A 46 49.51 33.39 -2.91
C VAL A 46 48.17 34.02 -2.57
N ALA A 47 47.57 33.69 -1.42
CA ALA A 47 46.29 34.25 -1.00
C ALA A 47 46.39 35.78 -0.81
N GLY A 48 45.74 36.54 -1.70
CA GLY A 48 45.82 38.00 -1.69
C GLY A 48 44.90 38.68 -0.67
N GLU A 49 43.64 38.25 -0.60
CA GLU A 49 42.63 38.89 0.26
C GLU A 49 42.17 37.98 1.40
N LYS A 50 41.67 36.78 1.09
CA LYS A 50 41.12 35.83 2.06
C LYS A 50 41.57 34.40 1.75
N LEU A 51 41.81 33.62 2.80
CA LEU A 51 42.13 32.19 2.71
C LEU A 51 41.15 31.41 3.57
N TYR A 52 40.33 30.56 2.93
CA TYR A 52 39.42 29.64 3.62
C TYR A 52 40.08 28.28 3.74
N LEU A 53 40.19 27.78 4.97
CA LEU A 53 40.69 26.46 5.32
C LEU A 53 39.55 25.71 6.00
N THR A 54 39.08 24.60 5.42
CA THR A 54 37.95 23.85 5.98
C THR A 54 38.28 22.37 6.14
N TYR A 55 37.62 21.74 7.11
CA TYR A 55 37.71 20.32 7.41
C TYR A 55 36.34 19.82 7.91
N PRO A 56 35.98 18.55 7.66
CA PRO A 56 34.83 17.92 8.32
C PRO A 56 35.12 17.79 9.82
N ASN A 57 34.29 18.37 10.68
CA ASN A 57 34.51 18.35 12.14
C ASN A 57 33.85 17.15 12.85
N ARG A 58 32.90 16.45 12.21
CA ARG A 58 32.20 15.29 12.79
C ARG A 58 31.89 14.25 11.73
N ASP A 59 32.13 12.99 12.07
CA ASP A 59 31.61 11.83 11.35
C ASP A 59 30.22 11.47 11.90
N LEU A 60 29.17 11.65 11.10
CA LEU A 60 27.78 11.40 11.50
C LEU A 60 27.48 9.90 11.67
N GLN A 61 28.20 9.01 10.98
CA GLN A 61 27.97 7.56 11.08
C GLN A 61 28.62 6.98 12.34
N LYS A 62 29.82 7.48 12.69
CA LYS A 62 30.61 6.97 13.83
C LYS A 62 30.51 7.82 15.09
N ASP A 63 29.74 8.91 15.02
CA ASP A 63 29.59 9.92 16.07
C ASP A 63 30.93 10.38 16.68
N ARG A 64 31.90 10.67 15.81
CA ARG A 64 33.27 11.03 16.21
C ARG A 64 33.58 12.46 15.82
N GLU A 65 34.21 13.20 16.74
CA GLU A 65 34.86 14.48 16.43
C GLU A 65 36.17 14.26 15.67
N ILE A 66 36.36 15.04 14.61
CA ILE A 66 37.53 15.03 13.75
C ILE A 66 38.26 16.35 13.96
N ALA A 67 39.56 16.25 14.26
CA ALA A 67 40.42 17.42 14.41
C ALA A 67 40.91 17.93 13.03
N PRO A 68 41.29 19.21 12.91
CA PRO A 68 41.99 19.70 11.74
C PRO A 68 43.39 19.06 11.64
N CYS A 69 43.98 19.13 10.45
CA CYS A 69 45.31 18.58 10.22
C CYS A 69 46.39 19.35 10.97
N SER A 70 47.53 18.67 11.21
CA SER A 70 48.67 19.22 11.96
C SER A 70 49.22 20.54 11.41
N VAL A 71 49.10 20.77 10.10
CA VAL A 71 49.59 21.99 9.44
C VAL A 71 48.69 23.19 9.76
N VAL A 72 47.37 22.98 9.82
CA VAL A 72 46.40 24.01 10.21
C VAL A 72 46.58 24.36 11.69
N GLU A 73 46.79 23.36 12.55
CA GLU A 73 47.09 23.57 13.98
C GLU A 73 48.38 24.36 14.20
N GLU A 74 49.43 24.08 13.41
CA GLU A 74 50.68 24.84 13.47
C GLU A 74 50.47 26.30 13.05
N LEU A 75 49.73 26.54 11.97
CA LEU A 75 49.38 27.88 11.51
C LEU A 75 48.57 28.65 12.57
N LYS A 76 47.56 28.00 13.15
CA LYS A 76 46.71 28.53 14.22
C LYS A 76 47.60 28.98 15.39
N ARG A 77 48.46 28.10 15.89
CA ARG A 77 49.37 28.40 17.00
C ARG A 77 50.31 29.57 16.69
N VAL A 78 50.84 29.64 15.47
CA VAL A 78 51.72 30.76 15.06
C VAL A 78 50.93 32.07 15.02
N ALA A 79 49.70 32.06 14.52
CA ALA A 79 48.83 33.23 14.49
C ALA A 79 48.51 33.73 15.91
N GLU A 80 48.11 32.85 16.82
CA GLU A 80 47.81 33.18 18.22
C GLU A 80 49.02 33.79 18.94
N CYS A 81 50.21 33.22 18.74
CA CYS A 81 51.46 33.76 19.30
C CYS A 81 51.75 35.18 18.80
N ARG A 82 51.47 35.46 17.52
CA ARG A 82 51.70 36.78 16.91
C ARG A 82 50.63 37.81 17.30
N LEU A 83 49.43 37.35 17.60
CA LEU A 83 48.29 38.19 18.00
C LEU A 83 48.24 38.47 19.51
N GLY A 84 49.31 38.19 20.25
CA GLY A 84 49.41 38.47 21.68
C GLY A 84 48.64 37.48 22.55
N GLY A 85 48.47 36.24 22.10
CA GLY A 85 47.83 35.17 22.86
C GLY A 85 46.31 35.17 22.84
N LYS A 86 45.68 35.87 21.87
CA LYS A 86 44.25 35.72 21.60
C LYS A 86 44.01 34.38 20.91
N GLU A 87 42.96 33.68 21.33
CA GLU A 87 42.51 32.45 20.66
C GLU A 87 42.07 32.74 19.22
N PHE A 88 42.36 31.80 18.32
CA PHE A 88 41.92 31.88 16.95
C PHE A 88 40.42 31.51 16.85
N GLU A 89 39.61 32.41 16.29
CA GLU A 89 38.17 32.19 16.14
C GLU A 89 37.87 31.18 15.01
N GLU A 90 37.09 30.16 15.33
CA GLU A 90 36.67 29.11 14.39
C GLU A 90 35.16 29.17 14.16
N LEU A 91 34.72 28.79 12.95
CA LEU A 91 33.31 28.75 12.58
C LEU A 91 32.94 27.35 12.10
N SER A 92 31.99 26.72 12.81
CA SER A 92 31.34 25.49 12.34
C SER A 92 30.21 25.82 11.38
N LEU A 93 30.24 25.25 10.18
CA LEU A 93 29.21 25.39 9.16
C LEU A 93 28.41 24.08 9.05
N PRO A 94 27.06 24.14 8.95
CA PRO A 94 26.26 22.94 8.72
C PRO A 94 26.49 22.40 7.30
N ILE A 95 26.40 21.08 7.12
CA ILE A 95 26.54 20.44 5.80
C ILE A 95 25.31 20.74 4.91
N SER A 96 24.12 20.73 5.50
CA SER A 96 22.88 21.02 4.78
C SER A 96 22.79 22.51 4.48
N SER A 97 22.72 22.86 3.20
CA SER A 97 22.55 24.24 2.74
C SER A 97 21.20 24.85 3.16
N ALA A 98 20.18 24.03 3.39
CA ALA A 98 18.87 24.46 3.90
C ALA A 98 18.83 24.60 5.44
N SER A 99 19.97 24.55 6.12
CA SER A 99 20.04 24.70 7.58
C SER A 99 19.62 26.10 8.04
N ARG A 100 18.88 26.14 9.17
CA ARG A 100 18.47 27.36 9.88
C ARG A 100 19.64 28.23 10.31
N GLU A 101 20.83 27.64 10.50
CA GLU A 101 22.02 28.39 10.90
C GLU A 101 22.39 29.46 9.87
N TYR A 102 22.11 29.24 8.58
CA TYR A 102 22.40 30.21 7.52
C TYR A 102 21.46 31.43 7.53
N LEU A 103 20.34 31.37 8.25
CA LEU A 103 19.46 32.53 8.46
C LEU A 103 19.95 33.44 9.59
N ARG A 104 20.85 32.93 10.46
CA ARG A 104 21.43 33.74 11.52
C ARG A 104 22.50 34.67 10.97
N PRO A 105 22.71 35.86 11.58
CA PRO A 105 23.76 36.78 11.16
C PRO A 105 25.13 36.10 11.08
N SER A 106 25.90 36.43 10.03
CA SER A 106 27.30 36.03 9.93
C SER A 106 28.17 36.91 10.84
N PRO A 107 29.20 36.36 11.50
CA PRO A 107 30.20 37.18 12.19
C PRO A 107 30.86 38.19 11.24
N GLU A 108 31.20 39.39 11.72
CA GLU A 108 31.75 40.47 10.87
C GLU A 108 33.08 40.11 10.20
N TRP A 109 33.86 39.22 10.81
CA TRP A 109 35.17 38.81 10.31
C TRP A 109 35.11 37.78 9.19
N THR A 110 33.94 37.18 8.89
CA THR A 110 33.79 36.12 7.89
C THR A 110 32.52 36.23 7.07
N ASP A 111 32.66 35.96 5.78
CA ASP A 111 31.59 35.82 4.79
C ASP A 111 31.30 34.36 4.45
N ALA A 112 31.99 33.39 5.06
CA ALA A 112 31.83 31.97 4.78
C ALA A 112 30.43 31.43 5.15
N LYS A 113 29.70 32.09 6.07
CA LYS A 113 28.36 31.70 6.50
C LYS A 113 27.26 32.19 5.55
N VAL A 114 27.56 32.95 4.50
CA VAL A 114 26.50 33.51 3.65
C VAL A 114 26.05 32.48 2.63
N ASN A 115 24.87 31.88 2.82
CA ASN A 115 24.24 31.05 1.78
C ASN A 115 23.56 31.94 0.73
N LEU A 116 24.06 31.95 -0.51
CA LEU A 116 23.53 32.75 -1.63
C LEU A 116 22.41 32.05 -2.43
N SER A 117 22.13 30.76 -2.17
CA SER A 117 21.12 30.00 -2.88
C SER A 117 19.71 30.41 -2.46
N SER A 118 18.96 31.00 -3.39
CA SER A 118 17.55 31.34 -3.16
C SER A 118 16.69 30.10 -2.93
N ARG A 119 17.04 28.97 -3.56
CA ARG A 119 16.32 27.68 -3.40
C ARG A 119 16.47 27.14 -1.99
N ASP A 120 17.68 27.18 -1.44
CA ASP A 120 17.95 26.61 -0.12
C ASP A 120 17.33 27.47 1.00
N ARG A 121 17.36 28.80 0.82
CA ARG A 121 16.60 29.71 1.70
C ARG A 121 15.11 29.44 1.64
N PHE A 122 14.56 29.21 0.45
CA PHE A 122 13.15 28.87 0.27
C PHE A 122 12.78 27.57 1.01
N LEU A 123 13.56 26.51 0.85
CA LEU A 123 13.36 25.24 1.56
C LEU A 123 13.43 25.42 3.09
N CYS A 124 14.39 26.21 3.56
CA CYS A 124 14.50 26.53 4.98
C CYS A 124 13.26 27.26 5.51
N LEU A 125 12.77 28.28 4.79
CA LEU A 125 11.56 29.03 5.15
C LEU A 125 10.29 28.15 5.13
N LEU A 126 10.19 27.22 4.20
CA LEU A 126 9.09 26.24 4.16
C LEU A 126 9.10 25.34 5.39
N ALA A 127 10.27 24.79 5.76
CA ALA A 127 10.41 23.97 6.97
C ALA A 127 10.01 24.76 8.23
N LEU A 128 10.46 26.02 8.35
CA LEU A 128 10.08 26.91 9.45
C LEU A 128 8.57 27.16 9.52
N LYS A 129 7.90 27.26 8.36
CA LYS A 129 6.45 27.46 8.28
C LYS A 129 5.71 26.21 8.78
N GLY A 130 6.14 25.01 8.37
CA GLY A 130 5.58 23.75 8.84
C GLY A 130 5.69 23.58 10.35
N GLU A 131 6.79 24.03 10.93
CA GLU A 131 7.02 24.03 12.38
C GLU A 131 6.33 25.20 13.14
N GLY A 132 5.64 26.11 12.45
CA GLY A 132 4.97 27.26 13.06
C GLY A 132 5.91 28.33 13.64
N GLN A 133 7.19 28.35 13.27
CA GLN A 133 8.21 29.26 13.82
C GLN A 133 8.51 30.47 12.92
N LEU A 134 7.78 30.63 11.81
CA LEU A 134 8.02 31.68 10.83
C LEU A 134 7.27 32.98 11.18
N HIS A 135 7.99 34.10 11.26
CA HIS A 135 7.42 35.44 11.53
C HIS A 135 6.56 35.96 10.36
N ASP A 136 5.59 36.83 10.66
CA ASP A 136 4.59 37.31 9.70
C ASP A 136 5.18 37.97 8.43
N GLU A 137 6.21 38.80 8.57
CA GLU A 137 6.92 39.44 7.44
C GLU A 137 7.60 38.41 6.52
N ALA A 138 8.17 37.35 7.11
CA ALA A 138 8.81 36.27 6.38
C ALA A 138 7.78 35.35 5.71
N GLN A 139 6.59 35.19 6.30
CA GLN A 139 5.47 34.48 5.68
C GLN A 139 4.95 35.19 4.43
N GLU A 140 4.87 36.52 4.45
CA GLU A 140 4.46 37.31 3.28
C GLU A 140 5.50 37.24 2.16
N THR A 141 6.78 37.33 2.51
CA THR A 141 7.90 37.15 1.56
C THR A 141 7.87 35.75 0.92
N LEU A 142 7.66 34.70 1.73
CA LEU A 142 7.52 33.33 1.25
C LEU A 142 6.31 33.17 0.33
N ARG A 143 5.16 33.74 0.70
CA ARG A 143 3.95 33.73 -0.15
C ARG A 143 4.20 34.36 -1.51
N ASN A 144 4.89 35.50 -1.55
CA ASN A 144 5.24 36.17 -2.80
C ASN A 144 6.21 35.32 -3.65
N TRP A 145 7.22 34.71 -3.03
CA TRP A 145 8.13 33.79 -3.73
C TRP A 145 7.43 32.55 -4.29
N ILE A 146 6.47 31.96 -3.55
CA ILE A 146 5.65 30.86 -4.07
C ILE A 146 4.88 31.34 -5.29
N ARG A 147 4.22 32.49 -5.19
CA ARG A 147 3.42 33.05 -6.30
C ARG A 147 4.27 33.33 -7.54
N GLU A 148 5.44 33.95 -7.40
CA GLU A 148 6.33 34.28 -8.52
C GLU A 148 6.98 33.04 -9.16
N ARG A 149 7.31 32.02 -8.35
CA ARG A 149 8.07 30.85 -8.82
C ARG A 149 7.19 29.74 -9.36
N PHE A 150 5.92 29.75 -8.99
CA PHE A 150 4.91 28.79 -9.41
C PHE A 150 3.74 29.47 -10.13
N GLU A 151 4.00 30.54 -10.89
CA GLU A 151 2.97 31.22 -11.71
C GLU A 151 2.20 30.24 -12.62
N ASP A 152 2.82 29.11 -12.99
CA ASP A 152 2.25 28.08 -13.87
C ASP A 152 1.59 26.90 -13.12
N LEU A 153 1.56 26.88 -11.78
CA LEU A 153 0.72 25.89 -11.09
C LEU A 153 -0.74 26.30 -11.33
N PRO A 154 -1.55 25.47 -12.01
CA PRO A 154 -2.97 25.77 -12.12
C PRO A 154 -3.51 25.90 -10.70
N GLU A 155 -4.12 27.05 -10.39
CA GLU A 155 -4.96 27.16 -9.20
C GLU A 155 -5.91 25.97 -9.25
N PHE A 156 -5.90 25.13 -8.21
CA PHE A 156 -6.88 24.07 -8.09
C PHE A 156 -8.25 24.72 -8.06
N GLN A 157 -8.92 24.72 -9.20
CA GLN A 157 -10.30 25.13 -9.31
C GLN A 157 -11.11 23.86 -9.07
N PRO A 158 -11.78 23.72 -7.92
CA PRO A 158 -12.74 22.63 -7.75
C PRO A 158 -13.72 22.73 -8.93
N GLY A 159 -13.84 21.65 -9.70
CA GLY A 159 -14.64 21.65 -10.92
C GLY A 159 -16.03 22.22 -10.65
N GLU A 160 -16.50 23.11 -11.53
CA GLU A 160 -17.87 23.62 -11.46
C GLU A 160 -18.83 22.43 -11.43
N GLY A 161 -19.63 22.32 -10.37
CA GLY A 161 -20.51 21.18 -10.17
C GLY A 161 -21.52 21.09 -11.31
N VAL A 162 -21.40 20.06 -12.14
CA VAL A 162 -22.43 19.69 -13.10
C VAL A 162 -23.67 19.25 -12.30
N GLU A 163 -24.84 19.79 -12.63
CA GLU A 163 -26.08 19.64 -11.84
C GLU A 163 -26.67 18.21 -11.91
N GLU A 164 -26.33 17.44 -12.95
CA GLU A 164 -26.74 16.04 -13.14
C GLU A 164 -25.59 15.27 -13.80
N GLU A 165 -24.93 14.40 -13.05
CA GLU A 165 -23.89 13.52 -13.58
C GLU A 165 -24.43 12.09 -13.65
N LYS A 166 -24.43 11.53 -14.86
CA LYS A 166 -24.59 10.09 -15.06
C LYS A 166 -23.25 9.43 -14.77
N ILE A 167 -23.26 8.46 -13.86
CA ILE A 167 -22.04 7.75 -13.47
C ILE A 167 -22.24 6.24 -13.55
N SER A 168 -21.28 5.56 -14.17
CA SER A 168 -21.22 4.10 -14.16
C SER A 168 -20.33 3.68 -12.98
N VAL A 169 -20.89 2.88 -12.07
CA VAL A 169 -20.18 2.37 -10.89
C VAL A 169 -20.09 0.86 -10.99
N ARG A 170 -18.88 0.32 -10.80
CA ARG A 170 -18.65 -1.13 -10.81
C ARG A 170 -18.73 -1.71 -9.40
N LEU A 171 -19.25 -2.93 -9.25
CA LEU A 171 -19.27 -3.65 -7.97
C LEU A 171 -17.86 -3.87 -7.39
N SER A 172 -16.83 -3.94 -8.25
CA SER A 172 -15.43 -3.99 -7.82
C SER A 172 -14.99 -2.72 -7.08
N GLN A 173 -15.49 -1.55 -7.46
CA GLN A 173 -15.22 -0.28 -6.78
C GLN A 173 -15.92 -0.21 -5.42
N LEU A 174 -17.16 -0.68 -5.34
CA LEU A 174 -17.88 -0.80 -4.05
C LEU A 174 -17.23 -1.83 -3.13
N LYS A 175 -16.73 -2.94 -3.69
CA LYS A 175 -15.92 -3.92 -2.95
C LYS A 175 -14.67 -3.26 -2.38
N SER A 176 -13.88 -2.55 -3.19
CA SER A 176 -12.69 -1.86 -2.70
C SER A 176 -13.03 -0.84 -1.62
N PHE A 177 -14.17 -0.13 -1.76
CA PHE A 177 -14.64 0.82 -0.76
C PHE A 177 -15.04 0.18 0.57
N LEU A 178 -15.70 -0.98 0.54
CA LEU A 178 -16.00 -1.72 1.78
C LEU A 178 -14.73 -2.30 2.43
N VAL A 179 -13.78 -2.79 1.62
CA VAL A 179 -12.52 -3.36 2.11
C VAL A 179 -11.64 -2.30 2.75
N ASN A 180 -11.39 -1.19 2.05
CA ASN A 180 -10.63 -0.04 2.53
C ASN A 180 -11.26 1.27 1.97
N PRO A 181 -12.12 1.94 2.73
CA PRO A 181 -12.85 3.12 2.25
C PRO A 181 -11.94 4.31 1.94
N LEU A 182 -10.85 4.47 2.70
CA LEU A 182 -9.92 5.59 2.54
C LEU A 182 -9.14 5.45 1.23
N GLU A 183 -8.53 4.30 0.99
CA GLU A 183 -7.80 4.02 -0.24
C GLU A 183 -8.71 4.08 -1.47
N ALA A 184 -9.90 3.50 -1.38
CA ALA A 184 -10.88 3.55 -2.48
C ALA A 184 -11.31 4.99 -2.79
N ALA A 185 -11.45 5.84 -1.78
CA ALA A 185 -11.80 7.24 -1.96
C ALA A 185 -10.67 8.06 -2.61
N ILE A 186 -9.43 7.85 -2.20
CA ILE A 186 -8.26 8.50 -2.81
C ILE A 186 -8.18 8.10 -4.29
N LYS A 187 -8.30 6.81 -4.59
CA LYS A 187 -8.29 6.28 -5.96
C LYS A 187 -9.44 6.83 -6.81
N PHE A 188 -10.65 6.83 -6.26
CA PHE A 188 -11.84 7.21 -7.02
C PHE A 188 -12.02 8.74 -7.16
N GLN A 189 -11.87 9.49 -6.07
CA GLN A 189 -12.18 10.92 -6.05
C GLN A 189 -11.00 11.80 -6.41
N LEU A 190 -9.79 11.44 -5.98
CA LEU A 190 -8.58 12.21 -6.27
C LEU A 190 -7.88 11.68 -7.53
N GLY A 191 -8.24 10.49 -8.02
CA GLY A 191 -7.56 9.86 -9.15
C GLY A 191 -6.11 9.52 -8.85
N LEU A 192 -5.76 9.42 -7.57
CA LEU A 192 -4.40 9.10 -7.11
C LEU A 192 -4.32 7.61 -6.85
N SER A 193 -3.31 6.96 -7.41
CA SER A 193 -2.98 5.57 -7.14
C SER A 193 -1.49 5.49 -6.86
N ASP A 194 -1.11 4.64 -5.91
CA ASP A 194 0.28 4.25 -5.79
C ASP A 194 0.59 3.38 -7.01
N GLU A 195 1.60 3.76 -7.78
CA GLU A 195 2.18 2.85 -8.75
C GLU A 195 2.98 1.83 -7.93
N ASP A 196 2.60 0.55 -8.00
CA ASP A 196 3.47 -0.55 -7.56
C ASP A 196 4.72 -0.55 -8.47
N GLU A 197 5.62 0.42 -8.30
CA GLU A 197 6.97 0.35 -8.87
C GLU A 197 7.70 -0.79 -8.15
N GLU A 198 7.48 -2.02 -8.61
CA GLU A 198 8.33 -3.12 -8.25
C GLU A 198 9.76 -2.77 -8.68
N ASP A 199 10.62 -2.42 -7.72
CA ASP A 199 12.02 -2.14 -7.99
C ASP A 199 12.61 -3.33 -8.76
N PRO A 200 13.00 -3.16 -10.05
CA PRO A 200 13.53 -4.26 -10.84
C PRO A 200 14.81 -4.86 -10.22
N GLY A 201 15.49 -4.13 -9.33
CA GLY A 201 16.59 -4.65 -8.50
C GLY A 201 16.16 -5.73 -7.48
N LEU A 202 14.87 -5.82 -7.14
CA LEU A 202 14.35 -6.92 -6.32
C LEU A 202 14.26 -8.24 -7.11
N LYS A 203 14.25 -8.19 -8.45
CA LYS A 203 14.23 -9.37 -9.34
C LYS A 203 15.60 -9.60 -10.00
N GLU A 204 16.68 -9.47 -9.24
CA GLU A 204 18.04 -9.71 -9.75
C GLU A 204 18.36 -11.19 -10.03
N ASN A 205 17.71 -12.12 -9.32
CA ASN A 205 17.99 -13.55 -9.41
C ASN A 205 16.76 -14.36 -9.81
N GLU A 206 16.99 -15.48 -10.48
CA GLU A 206 15.94 -16.47 -10.75
C GLU A 206 15.35 -17.01 -9.44
N PRO A 207 14.02 -17.20 -9.36
CA PRO A 207 13.37 -17.70 -8.16
C PRO A 207 13.75 -19.16 -7.89
N PHE A 208 13.95 -19.51 -6.62
CA PHE A 208 14.17 -20.90 -6.18
C PHE A 208 12.87 -21.65 -5.89
N LEU A 209 11.80 -20.91 -5.60
CA LEU A 209 10.45 -21.37 -5.27
C LEU A 209 9.48 -20.35 -5.87
N SER A 210 8.32 -20.80 -6.33
CA SER A 210 7.27 -19.87 -6.75
C SER A 210 6.71 -19.15 -5.52
N ALA A 211 6.79 -17.83 -5.52
CA ALA A 211 6.28 -16.97 -4.45
C ALA A 211 5.15 -16.06 -4.98
N PHE A 212 4.47 -15.36 -4.09
CA PHE A 212 3.47 -14.38 -4.46
C PHE A 212 4.08 -13.32 -5.41
N PRO A 213 3.41 -13.02 -6.55
CA PRO A 213 2.03 -13.40 -6.92
C PRO A 213 1.89 -14.70 -7.75
N SER A 214 2.99 -15.30 -8.21
CA SER A 214 2.98 -16.42 -9.15
C SER A 214 2.34 -17.69 -8.56
N ASP A 215 2.59 -18.00 -7.29
CA ASP A 215 1.99 -19.14 -6.59
C ASP A 215 0.45 -19.10 -6.56
N TYR A 216 -0.11 -17.92 -6.29
CA TYR A 216 -1.54 -17.65 -6.31
C TYR A 216 -2.11 -17.77 -7.72
N GLN A 217 -1.43 -17.19 -8.72
CA GLN A 217 -1.88 -17.22 -10.11
C GLN A 217 -1.94 -18.65 -10.67
N ILE A 218 -0.89 -19.46 -10.44
CA ILE A 218 -0.84 -20.86 -10.88
C ILE A 218 -2.04 -21.65 -10.34
N LEU A 219 -2.31 -21.53 -9.03
CA LEU A 219 -3.43 -22.24 -8.40
C LEU A 219 -4.78 -21.77 -8.93
N VAL A 220 -4.99 -20.45 -9.00
CA VAL A 220 -6.28 -19.88 -9.45
C VAL A 220 -6.55 -20.24 -10.89
N GLU A 221 -5.63 -20.00 -11.82
CA GLU A 221 -5.84 -20.30 -13.24
C GLU A 221 -6.07 -21.79 -13.49
N THR A 222 -5.33 -22.66 -12.79
CA THR A 222 -5.55 -24.10 -12.87
C THR A 222 -6.98 -24.45 -12.45
N LEU A 223 -7.43 -23.99 -11.28
CA LEU A 223 -8.78 -24.24 -10.79
C LEU A 223 -9.86 -23.66 -11.71
N GLN A 224 -9.65 -22.46 -12.26
CA GLN A 224 -10.56 -21.85 -13.23
C GLN A 224 -10.72 -22.70 -14.49
N SER A 225 -9.60 -23.22 -15.02
CA SER A 225 -9.62 -24.17 -16.15
C SER A 225 -10.38 -25.44 -15.79
N THR A 226 -10.13 -26.03 -14.61
CA THR A 226 -10.85 -27.24 -14.17
C THR A 226 -12.37 -27.03 -14.08
N LEU A 227 -12.80 -25.86 -13.60
CA LEU A 227 -14.22 -25.51 -13.45
C LEU A 227 -14.88 -25.22 -14.80
N GLY A 228 -14.15 -24.60 -15.74
CA GLY A 228 -14.65 -24.27 -17.07
C GLY A 228 -14.97 -25.52 -17.91
N GLU A 229 -14.11 -26.53 -17.85
CA GLU A 229 -14.27 -27.76 -18.63
C GLU A 229 -15.36 -28.70 -18.07
N GLY A 230 -15.78 -28.51 -16.81
CA GLY A 230 -16.85 -29.28 -16.18
C GLY A 230 -16.49 -30.76 -15.94
N SER A 231 -15.19 -31.09 -15.94
CA SER A 231 -14.67 -32.43 -15.69
C SER A 231 -14.17 -32.54 -14.25
N VAL A 232 -14.57 -33.59 -13.53
CA VAL A 232 -13.85 -34.03 -12.33
C VAL A 232 -12.55 -34.66 -12.84
N ILE A 233 -11.50 -33.86 -12.91
CA ILE A 233 -10.23 -34.27 -13.51
C ILE A 233 -9.69 -35.49 -12.77
N SER A 234 -9.39 -36.55 -13.52
CA SER A 234 -8.45 -37.57 -13.08
C SER A 234 -7.02 -36.99 -13.14
N PRO A 235 -6.19 -37.17 -12.11
CA PRO A 235 -4.85 -36.57 -11.98
C PRO A 235 -3.90 -36.71 -13.20
N ASP A 236 -4.15 -37.67 -14.10
CA ASP A 236 -3.34 -37.91 -15.30
C ASP A 236 -3.49 -36.83 -16.40
N GLU A 237 -4.45 -35.91 -16.32
CA GLU A 237 -4.71 -34.84 -17.32
C GLU A 237 -4.30 -33.41 -16.86
N ASN A 238 -3.40 -33.27 -15.88
CA ASN A 238 -2.83 -31.97 -15.44
C ASN A 238 -1.91 -31.28 -16.49
N SER A 239 -2.22 -31.45 -17.78
CA SER A 239 -1.52 -30.78 -18.88
C SER A 239 -1.63 -29.26 -18.79
N PHE A 240 -2.75 -28.71 -18.30
CA PHE A 240 -2.90 -27.26 -18.16
C PHE A 240 -1.93 -26.68 -17.12
N LEU A 241 -1.90 -27.23 -15.89
CA LEU A 241 -0.96 -26.80 -14.86
C LEU A 241 0.48 -26.93 -15.36
N SER A 242 0.83 -28.07 -15.96
CA SER A 242 2.17 -28.27 -16.52
C SER A 242 2.52 -27.24 -17.60
N ASN A 243 1.60 -26.96 -18.52
CA ASN A 243 1.81 -25.98 -19.59
C ASN A 243 1.89 -24.54 -19.05
N LEU A 244 1.05 -24.19 -18.08
CA LEU A 244 1.06 -22.89 -17.41
C LEU A 244 2.39 -22.68 -16.67
N TYR A 245 2.79 -23.67 -15.87
CA TYR A 245 4.04 -23.65 -15.14
C TYR A 245 5.25 -23.54 -16.06
N GLU A 246 5.29 -24.34 -17.14
CA GLU A 246 6.34 -24.26 -18.16
C GLU A 246 6.37 -22.89 -18.85
N GLY A 247 5.21 -22.30 -19.13
CA GLY A 247 5.09 -20.95 -19.68
C GLY A 247 5.69 -19.88 -18.76
N MET A 248 5.35 -19.93 -17.46
CA MET A 248 5.89 -19.01 -16.45
C MET A 248 7.39 -19.23 -16.21
N ALA A 249 7.87 -20.47 -16.28
CA ALA A 249 9.29 -20.81 -16.15
C ALA A 249 10.12 -20.22 -17.30
N ILE A 250 9.59 -20.19 -18.52
CA ILE A 250 10.24 -19.56 -19.69
C ILE A 250 10.37 -18.04 -19.49
N CYS A 251 9.42 -17.42 -18.79
CA CYS A 251 9.45 -16.01 -18.42
C CYS A 251 10.34 -15.71 -17.20
N GLY A 252 10.89 -16.74 -16.54
CA GLY A 252 11.70 -16.60 -15.33
C GLY A 252 10.90 -16.28 -14.07
N GLU A 253 9.58 -16.50 -14.08
CA GLU A 253 8.69 -16.24 -12.93
C GLU A 253 8.64 -17.41 -11.94
N THR A 254 8.97 -18.62 -12.39
CA THR A 254 9.02 -19.84 -11.57
C THR A 254 10.38 -20.54 -11.72
N PRO A 255 10.80 -21.36 -10.73
CA PRO A 255 12.07 -22.08 -10.82
C PRO A 255 12.08 -23.04 -12.01
N SER A 256 13.28 -23.27 -12.55
CA SER A 256 13.50 -24.22 -13.65
C SER A 256 14.30 -25.46 -13.19
N GLY A 257 14.36 -26.48 -14.06
CA GLY A 257 15.15 -27.69 -13.80
C GLY A 257 14.60 -28.54 -12.65
N VAL A 258 15.49 -29.05 -11.79
CA VAL A 258 15.11 -29.98 -10.70
C VAL A 258 14.23 -29.29 -9.65
N PHE A 259 14.52 -28.02 -9.34
CA PHE A 259 13.71 -27.26 -8.39
C PHE A 259 12.34 -26.92 -8.98
N GLY A 260 12.26 -26.58 -10.26
CA GLY A 260 10.99 -26.38 -10.97
C GLY A 260 10.09 -27.62 -10.96
N ASN A 261 10.68 -28.81 -11.16
CA ASN A 261 9.91 -30.06 -11.10
C ASN A 261 9.33 -30.31 -9.70
N LEU A 262 10.13 -30.11 -8.63
CA LEU A 262 9.67 -30.30 -7.25
C LEU A 262 8.60 -29.27 -6.85
N ASP A 263 8.78 -28.02 -7.27
CA ASP A 263 7.85 -26.93 -7.00
C ASP A 263 6.52 -27.17 -7.74
N ARG A 264 6.56 -27.62 -9.00
CA ARG A 264 5.39 -28.05 -9.77
C ARG A 264 4.67 -29.24 -9.13
N GLU A 265 5.40 -30.28 -8.72
CA GLU A 265 4.84 -31.43 -8.00
C GLU A 265 4.10 -30.98 -6.72
N GLY A 266 4.64 -29.98 -6.01
CA GLY A 266 3.98 -29.37 -4.86
C GLY A 266 2.66 -28.66 -5.20
N PHE A 267 2.58 -27.99 -6.35
CA PHE A 267 1.31 -27.41 -6.84
C PHE A 267 0.31 -28.48 -7.27
N GLU A 268 0.76 -29.57 -7.90
CA GLU A 268 -0.10 -30.69 -8.26
C GLU A 268 -0.71 -31.35 -7.01
N GLU A 269 0.10 -31.57 -5.96
CA GLU A 269 -0.36 -32.05 -4.66
C GLU A 269 -1.35 -31.07 -4.02
N ALA A 270 -1.07 -29.76 -4.04
CA ALA A 270 -1.97 -28.75 -3.50
C ALA A 270 -3.33 -28.70 -4.24
N VAL A 271 -3.34 -28.85 -5.57
CA VAL A 271 -4.59 -28.93 -6.35
C VAL A 271 -5.35 -30.21 -6.00
N LEU A 272 -4.67 -31.34 -5.83
CA LEU A 272 -5.30 -32.59 -5.40
C LEU A 272 -5.90 -32.48 -4.00
N ASP A 273 -5.22 -31.84 -3.06
CA ASP A 273 -5.72 -31.57 -1.72
C ASP A 273 -6.97 -30.67 -1.74
N LEU A 274 -7.01 -29.67 -2.62
CA LEU A 274 -8.18 -28.79 -2.80
C LEU A 274 -9.36 -29.50 -3.47
N MET A 275 -9.07 -30.47 -4.34
CA MET A 275 -10.07 -31.28 -5.03
C MET A 275 -10.65 -32.38 -4.14
N GLY A 276 -9.81 -33.03 -3.34
CA GLY A 276 -10.17 -34.15 -2.48
C GLY A 276 -10.76 -33.74 -1.13
N ASP A 277 -11.35 -34.71 -0.44
CA ASP A 277 -11.82 -34.56 0.94
C ASP A 277 -10.82 -35.10 1.97
N GLU A 278 -9.62 -35.52 1.54
CA GLU A 278 -8.63 -36.18 2.42
C GLU A 278 -7.98 -35.21 3.43
N GLY A 279 -8.25 -33.90 3.32
CA GLY A 279 -7.88 -32.85 4.26
C GLY A 279 -8.85 -32.63 5.44
N LYS A 280 -8.81 -31.43 6.03
CA LYS A 280 -9.65 -31.02 7.20
C LYS A 280 -10.99 -30.37 6.83
N GLY A 281 -11.39 -30.37 5.57
CA GLY A 281 -12.53 -29.59 5.08
C GLY A 281 -13.27 -30.22 3.91
N PHE A 282 -14.33 -29.53 3.49
CA PHE A 282 -15.20 -29.92 2.38
C PHE A 282 -14.53 -29.61 1.04
N GLY A 283 -14.18 -30.63 0.26
CA GLY A 283 -13.40 -30.52 -0.98
C GLY A 283 -14.21 -30.10 -2.20
N LEU A 284 -13.51 -29.61 -3.24
CA LEU A 284 -14.16 -29.13 -4.46
C LEU A 284 -14.88 -30.24 -5.24
N ALA A 285 -14.34 -31.46 -5.29
CA ALA A 285 -15.00 -32.57 -5.99
C ALA A 285 -16.35 -32.93 -5.34
N SER A 286 -16.40 -32.98 -4.00
CA SER A 286 -17.63 -33.26 -3.27
C SER A 286 -18.65 -32.12 -3.37
N PHE A 287 -18.19 -30.88 -3.38
CA PHE A 287 -19.04 -29.72 -3.69
C PHE A 287 -19.67 -29.82 -5.09
N LEU A 288 -18.87 -30.14 -6.11
CA LEU A 288 -19.37 -30.30 -7.48
C LEU A 288 -20.33 -31.51 -7.61
N GLN A 289 -20.11 -32.59 -6.87
CA GLN A 289 -21.04 -33.73 -6.82
C GLN A 289 -22.39 -33.34 -6.20
N GLN A 290 -22.38 -32.57 -5.10
CA GLN A 290 -23.60 -32.11 -4.43
C GLN A 290 -24.42 -31.14 -5.29
N LEU A 291 -23.78 -30.42 -6.22
CA LEU A 291 -24.45 -29.55 -7.19
C LEU A 291 -25.17 -30.31 -8.33
N GLY A 292 -25.08 -31.65 -8.36
CA GLY A 292 -25.51 -32.53 -9.45
C GLY A 292 -26.77 -32.08 -10.22
N GLY A 293 -26.58 -31.67 -11.48
CA GLY A 293 -27.65 -31.25 -12.39
C GLY A 293 -27.98 -29.76 -12.40
N ALA A 294 -27.33 -28.94 -11.55
CA ALA A 294 -27.46 -27.49 -11.59
C ALA A 294 -26.88 -26.90 -12.89
N GLU A 295 -27.52 -25.86 -13.39
CA GLU A 295 -27.05 -25.11 -14.56
C GLU A 295 -25.86 -24.24 -14.15
N PHE A 296 -24.75 -24.40 -14.86
CA PHE A 296 -23.49 -23.73 -14.55
C PHE A 296 -23.25 -22.54 -15.49
N PHE A 297 -23.05 -21.38 -14.88
CA PHE A 297 -22.59 -20.15 -15.52
C PHE A 297 -21.14 -19.91 -15.11
N GLN A 298 -20.26 -19.82 -16.11
CA GLN A 298 -18.86 -19.51 -15.86
C GLN A 298 -18.69 -18.03 -15.48
N LEU A 299 -19.55 -17.17 -16.03
CA LEU A 299 -19.63 -15.75 -15.70
C LEU A 299 -21.10 -15.29 -15.67
N LEU A 300 -21.49 -14.61 -14.60
CA LEU A 300 -22.77 -13.93 -14.50
C LEU A 300 -22.50 -12.42 -14.46
N GLN A 301 -23.11 -11.67 -15.38
CA GLN A 301 -22.80 -10.25 -15.59
C GLN A 301 -24.06 -9.39 -15.44
N ILE A 302 -23.91 -8.26 -14.76
CA ILE A 302 -24.86 -7.15 -14.65
C ILE A 302 -24.25 -5.96 -15.41
N GLY A 303 -24.90 -5.50 -16.46
CA GLY A 303 -24.45 -4.36 -17.25
C GLY A 303 -23.26 -4.71 -18.16
N GLU A 304 -22.14 -4.03 -17.98
CA GLU A 304 -20.96 -4.12 -18.84
C GLU A 304 -19.84 -4.83 -18.07
N SER A 305 -19.12 -5.73 -18.75
CA SER A 305 -17.95 -6.43 -18.23
C SER A 305 -16.87 -6.43 -19.30
N ASP A 306 -15.62 -6.41 -18.85
CA ASP A 306 -14.45 -6.52 -19.72
C ASP A 306 -14.07 -7.99 -19.99
N ALA A 307 -14.66 -8.94 -19.24
CA ALA A 307 -14.37 -10.37 -19.36
C ALA A 307 -15.26 -11.04 -20.42
N TRP A 308 -14.66 -11.79 -21.34
CA TRP A 308 -15.38 -12.58 -22.33
C TRP A 308 -15.19 -14.08 -22.08
N VAL A 309 -16.29 -14.79 -21.83
CA VAL A 309 -16.29 -16.21 -21.51
C VAL A 309 -17.47 -16.91 -22.20
N GLU A 310 -17.30 -18.16 -22.64
CA GLU A 310 -18.32 -18.86 -23.45
C GLU A 310 -19.67 -19.05 -22.73
N ARG A 311 -19.67 -19.38 -21.43
CA ARG A 311 -20.89 -19.61 -20.62
C ARG A 311 -21.25 -18.38 -19.80
N THR A 312 -21.55 -17.28 -20.49
CA THR A 312 -21.92 -16.00 -19.86
C THR A 312 -23.42 -15.77 -19.91
N MET A 313 -23.98 -15.28 -18.80
CA MET A 313 -25.35 -14.78 -18.74
C MET A 313 -25.32 -13.28 -18.46
N GLU A 314 -25.93 -12.50 -19.34
CA GLU A 314 -25.95 -11.04 -19.28
C GLU A 314 -27.29 -10.52 -18.76
N LEU A 315 -27.21 -9.59 -17.82
CA LEU A 315 -28.35 -8.87 -17.23
C LEU A 315 -28.20 -7.37 -17.46
N PRO A 316 -29.31 -6.61 -17.55
CA PRO A 316 -29.24 -5.16 -17.68
C PRO A 316 -28.59 -4.52 -16.45
N PRO A 317 -27.93 -3.36 -16.60
CA PRO A 317 -27.39 -2.61 -15.46
C PRO A 317 -28.52 -2.19 -14.52
N VAL A 318 -28.22 -2.09 -13.22
CA VAL A 318 -29.23 -1.72 -12.22
C VAL A 318 -29.16 -0.21 -11.97
N PRO A 319 -30.19 0.58 -12.37
CA PRO A 319 -30.15 2.02 -12.24
C PRO A 319 -30.51 2.47 -10.81
N PHE A 320 -29.81 3.44 -10.24
CA PHE A 320 -30.11 4.09 -8.96
C PHE A 320 -30.11 5.61 -9.10
N SER A 321 -31.04 6.27 -8.43
CA SER A 321 -31.06 7.74 -8.30
C SER A 321 -30.69 8.09 -6.87
N VAL A 322 -29.60 8.83 -6.70
CA VAL A 322 -28.98 9.11 -5.39
C VAL A 322 -28.72 10.60 -5.26
N GLU A 323 -29.00 11.18 -4.10
CA GLU A 323 -28.72 12.60 -3.82
C GLU A 323 -27.65 12.71 -2.74
N THR A 324 -26.51 13.32 -3.08
CA THR A 324 -25.38 13.53 -2.16
C THR A 324 -24.89 14.97 -2.25
N ASP A 325 -24.70 15.63 -1.10
CA ASP A 325 -24.11 16.98 -1.03
C ASP A 325 -24.78 18.02 -1.94
N GLY A 326 -26.10 17.89 -2.13
CA GLY A 326 -26.92 18.77 -2.98
C GLY A 326 -26.87 18.48 -4.48
N LYS A 327 -26.16 17.42 -4.91
CA LYS A 327 -26.11 16.93 -6.29
C LYS A 327 -26.96 15.67 -6.45
N LYS A 328 -27.60 15.52 -7.61
CA LYS A 328 -28.33 14.31 -7.99
C LYS A 328 -27.50 13.49 -8.97
N TRP A 329 -27.33 12.22 -8.64
CA TRP A 329 -26.58 11.24 -9.39
C TRP A 329 -27.52 10.20 -9.96
N GLU A 330 -27.42 9.98 -11.27
CA GLU A 330 -28.03 8.83 -11.93
C GLU A 330 -26.93 7.78 -12.12
N VAL A 331 -26.96 6.77 -11.26
CA VAL A 331 -25.94 5.73 -11.16
C VAL A 331 -26.39 4.49 -11.90
N GLU A 332 -25.58 3.99 -12.83
CA GLU A 332 -25.74 2.65 -13.40
C GLU A 332 -24.77 1.70 -12.71
N LEU A 333 -25.29 0.64 -12.09
CA LEU A 333 -24.49 -0.35 -11.36
C LEU A 333 -24.17 -1.54 -12.29
N HIS A 334 -22.88 -1.81 -12.45
CA HIS A 334 -22.36 -2.90 -13.28
C HIS A 334 -21.51 -3.84 -12.43
N GLY A 335 -21.44 -5.11 -12.80
CA GLY A 335 -20.52 -6.03 -12.16
C GLY A 335 -20.60 -7.44 -12.72
N ASP A 336 -19.63 -8.24 -12.33
CA ASP A 336 -19.41 -9.58 -12.84
C ASP A 336 -19.10 -10.52 -11.68
N LEU A 337 -19.60 -11.74 -11.77
CA LEU A 337 -19.39 -12.78 -10.76
C LEU A 337 -19.06 -14.10 -11.46
N PRO A 338 -17.84 -14.63 -11.29
CA PRO A 338 -17.48 -15.92 -11.86
C PRO A 338 -18.09 -17.08 -11.07
N PHE A 339 -18.21 -18.23 -11.73
CA PHE A 339 -18.60 -19.53 -11.14
C PHE A 339 -19.90 -19.49 -10.33
N VAL A 340 -21.02 -19.48 -11.05
CA VAL A 340 -22.37 -19.48 -10.46
C VAL A 340 -23.15 -20.70 -10.93
N TRP A 341 -23.73 -21.43 -9.99
CA TRP A 341 -24.63 -22.55 -10.25
C TRP A 341 -26.07 -22.18 -9.90
N ARG A 342 -27.00 -22.57 -10.77
CA ARG A 342 -28.44 -22.35 -10.61
C ARG A 342 -29.18 -23.68 -10.53
N ASN A 343 -29.96 -23.82 -9.46
CA ASN A 343 -30.92 -24.90 -9.30
C ASN A 343 -32.35 -24.34 -9.11
N GLU A 344 -33.37 -25.21 -9.05
CA GLU A 344 -34.76 -24.78 -8.81
C GLU A 344 -34.91 -24.06 -7.47
N GLU A 345 -34.20 -24.51 -6.43
CA GLU A 345 -34.31 -24.00 -5.06
C GLU A 345 -33.22 -23.01 -4.65
N ARG A 346 -32.04 -23.01 -5.30
CA ARG A 346 -30.84 -22.30 -4.81
C ARG A 346 -29.98 -21.72 -5.94
N MET A 347 -29.29 -20.63 -5.62
CA MET A 347 -28.22 -20.02 -6.41
C MET A 347 -26.94 -20.06 -5.59
N ILE A 348 -25.88 -20.63 -6.15
CA ILE A 348 -24.62 -20.84 -5.44
C ILE A 348 -23.49 -20.17 -6.22
N ALA A 349 -22.76 -19.26 -5.59
CA ALA A 349 -21.59 -18.61 -6.18
C ALA A 349 -20.31 -19.09 -5.48
N LEU A 350 -19.22 -19.31 -6.22
CA LEU A 350 -17.94 -19.75 -5.65
C LEU A 350 -16.82 -18.75 -5.95
N THR A 351 -16.21 -18.21 -4.90
CA THR A 351 -14.98 -17.42 -4.98
C THR A 351 -13.76 -18.30 -4.70
N LEU A 352 -12.70 -18.18 -5.51
CA LEU A 352 -11.45 -18.90 -5.31
C LEU A 352 -10.48 -18.06 -4.45
N ALA A 353 -9.99 -18.62 -3.35
CA ALA A 353 -8.95 -18.03 -2.50
C ALA A 353 -7.97 -19.11 -1.98
N PRO A 354 -7.33 -19.87 -2.88
CA PRO A 354 -6.64 -21.12 -2.53
C PRO A 354 -5.37 -20.94 -1.67
N THR A 355 -4.80 -19.74 -1.62
CA THR A 355 -3.64 -19.41 -0.77
C THR A 355 -4.04 -18.89 0.61
N SER A 356 -5.30 -18.46 0.78
CA SER A 356 -5.83 -17.94 2.04
C SER A 356 -6.32 -19.09 2.93
N THR A 357 -6.14 -18.93 4.24
CA THR A 357 -6.72 -19.83 5.26
C THR A 357 -7.89 -19.15 5.96
N CYS A 358 -8.95 -19.90 6.24
CA CYS A 358 -10.10 -19.40 6.99
C CYS A 358 -9.95 -19.79 8.47
N LYS A 359 -9.63 -18.82 9.33
CA LYS A 359 -9.39 -19.08 10.77
C LYS A 359 -10.69 -19.29 11.55
N ASN A 360 -11.78 -18.64 11.16
CA ASN A 360 -13.05 -18.58 11.89
C ASN A 360 -14.24 -18.57 10.92
N ASP A 361 -15.45 -18.88 11.41
CA ASP A 361 -16.71 -18.84 10.64
C ASP A 361 -17.20 -17.40 10.34
N ILE A 362 -16.28 -16.43 10.35
CA ILE A 362 -16.52 -15.00 10.17
C ILE A 362 -16.52 -14.70 8.66
N PRO A 363 -17.48 -13.92 8.14
CA PRO A 363 -17.47 -13.48 6.75
C PRO A 363 -16.17 -12.74 6.39
N THR A 364 -15.50 -13.18 5.32
CA THR A 364 -14.19 -12.63 4.88
C THR A 364 -14.34 -11.66 3.71
N LYS A 365 -13.31 -10.85 3.43
CA LYS A 365 -13.27 -9.94 2.26
C LYS A 365 -13.56 -10.61 0.91
N HIS A 366 -13.36 -11.92 0.79
CA HIS A 366 -13.64 -12.71 -0.41
C HIS A 366 -15.15 -12.88 -0.70
N LEU A 367 -16.00 -12.71 0.30
CA LEU A 367 -17.47 -12.80 0.17
C LEU A 367 -18.13 -11.49 -0.28
N VAL A 368 -17.41 -10.36 -0.24
CA VAL A 368 -17.98 -9.04 -0.55
C VAL A 368 -18.50 -8.96 -1.98
N ALA A 369 -17.77 -9.52 -2.95
CA ALA A 369 -18.22 -9.55 -4.35
C ALA A 369 -19.51 -10.37 -4.52
N PRO A 370 -19.58 -11.66 -4.11
CA PRO A 370 -20.82 -12.43 -4.12
C PRO A 370 -21.98 -11.75 -3.38
N PHE A 371 -21.71 -11.13 -2.24
CA PHE A 371 -22.71 -10.42 -1.45
C PHE A 371 -23.29 -9.20 -2.18
N LEU A 372 -22.44 -8.30 -2.68
CA LEU A 372 -22.89 -7.12 -3.43
C LEU A 372 -23.62 -7.50 -4.72
N PHE A 373 -23.17 -8.57 -5.38
CA PHE A 373 -23.83 -9.09 -6.58
C PHE A 373 -25.24 -9.61 -6.26
N TYR A 374 -25.39 -10.39 -5.19
CA TYR A 374 -26.70 -10.84 -4.69
C TYR A 374 -27.67 -9.69 -4.40
N LEU A 375 -27.21 -8.67 -3.66
CA LEU A 375 -28.04 -7.49 -3.38
C LEU A 375 -28.43 -6.75 -4.66
N SER A 376 -27.55 -6.71 -5.66
CA SER A 376 -27.82 -6.08 -6.95
C SER A 376 -28.88 -6.85 -7.73
N LEU A 377 -28.84 -8.18 -7.71
CA LEU A 377 -29.88 -9.03 -8.30
C LEU A 377 -31.24 -8.78 -7.64
N LEU A 378 -31.30 -8.77 -6.29
CA LEU A 378 -32.54 -8.49 -5.56
C LEU A 378 -33.08 -7.07 -5.83
N ALA A 379 -32.22 -6.07 -5.90
CA ALA A 379 -32.62 -4.69 -6.17
C ALA A 379 -33.15 -4.50 -7.61
N SER A 380 -32.67 -5.31 -8.57
CA SER A 380 -33.17 -5.34 -9.94
C SER A 380 -34.64 -5.76 -10.01
N GLU A 381 -35.07 -6.71 -9.17
CA GLU A 381 -36.46 -7.20 -9.13
C GLU A 381 -37.47 -6.10 -8.77
N VAL A 382 -37.09 -5.19 -7.86
CA VAL A 382 -37.93 -4.04 -7.47
C VAL A 382 -38.12 -3.06 -8.63
N LYS A 383 -37.14 -2.97 -9.52
CA LYS A 383 -37.09 -2.00 -10.63
C LYS A 383 -37.55 -2.59 -11.97
N GLY A 384 -38.13 -3.80 -11.96
CA GLY A 384 -38.70 -4.45 -13.14
C GLY A 384 -37.74 -5.32 -13.95
N GLY A 385 -36.61 -5.73 -13.37
CA GLY A 385 -35.68 -6.71 -13.95
C GLY A 385 -36.19 -8.16 -13.90
N GLU A 386 -35.51 -9.08 -14.58
CA GLU A 386 -35.82 -10.51 -14.53
C GLU A 386 -35.60 -11.06 -13.12
N SER A 387 -36.63 -11.72 -12.57
CA SER A 387 -36.57 -12.30 -11.23
C SER A 387 -35.82 -13.63 -11.22
N LEU A 388 -34.53 -13.55 -10.92
CA LEU A 388 -33.64 -14.70 -10.84
C LEU A 388 -33.55 -15.28 -9.43
N VAL A 389 -33.91 -14.50 -8.41
CA VAL A 389 -33.58 -14.81 -7.01
C VAL A 389 -34.82 -14.84 -6.09
N ALA A 390 -35.97 -14.27 -6.46
CA ALA A 390 -37.15 -14.10 -5.59
C ALA A 390 -37.67 -15.35 -4.85
N ASN A 391 -37.36 -16.58 -5.31
CA ASN A 391 -37.75 -17.83 -4.66
C ASN A 391 -36.58 -18.79 -4.43
N ARG A 392 -35.33 -18.32 -4.52
CA ARG A 392 -34.14 -19.15 -4.41
C ARG A 392 -33.25 -18.70 -3.26
N GLU A 393 -32.65 -19.64 -2.57
CA GLU A 393 -31.66 -19.33 -1.54
C GLU A 393 -30.32 -18.94 -2.19
N TRP A 394 -29.74 -17.82 -1.75
CA TRP A 394 -28.40 -17.41 -2.16
C TRP A 394 -27.35 -17.96 -1.20
N ILE A 395 -26.40 -18.71 -1.74
CA ILE A 395 -25.25 -19.26 -1.00
C ILE A 395 -23.97 -18.76 -1.65
N ALA A 396 -23.12 -18.12 -0.87
CA ALA A 396 -21.79 -17.70 -1.29
C ALA A 396 -20.74 -18.63 -0.67
N GLY A 397 -20.00 -19.33 -1.52
CA GLY A 397 -18.90 -20.20 -1.15
C GLY A 397 -17.55 -19.55 -1.40
N VAL A 398 -16.58 -19.88 -0.55
CA VAL A 398 -15.17 -19.55 -0.78
C VAL A 398 -14.33 -20.81 -0.64
N LEU A 399 -13.52 -21.10 -1.66
CA LEU A 399 -12.52 -22.18 -1.63
C LEU A 399 -11.24 -21.64 -1.01
N PHE A 400 -10.96 -22.01 0.23
CA PHE A 400 -9.71 -21.73 0.95
C PHE A 400 -8.72 -22.88 0.83
N LYS A 401 -7.49 -22.66 1.28
CA LYS A 401 -6.47 -23.71 1.42
C LYS A 401 -6.94 -24.92 2.24
N ASP A 402 -7.77 -24.67 3.25
CA ASP A 402 -8.29 -25.70 4.17
C ASP A 402 -9.64 -26.31 3.71
N GLY A 403 -10.13 -25.95 2.52
CA GLY A 403 -11.41 -26.42 1.95
C GLY A 403 -12.45 -25.33 1.74
N ILE A 404 -13.63 -25.73 1.27
CA ILE A 404 -14.75 -24.83 0.97
C ILE A 404 -15.50 -24.46 2.26
N ARG A 405 -15.83 -23.18 2.38
CA ARG A 405 -16.74 -22.65 3.40
C ARG A 405 -17.90 -21.94 2.72
N LEU A 406 -19.10 -22.12 3.25
CA LEU A 406 -20.34 -21.61 2.67
C LEU A 406 -21.00 -20.62 3.63
N TRP A 407 -21.59 -19.56 3.08
CA TRP A 407 -22.38 -18.59 3.84
C TRP A 407 -23.71 -18.32 3.16
N LYS A 408 -24.73 -18.11 3.98
CA LYS A 408 -26.08 -17.78 3.55
C LYS A 408 -26.43 -16.35 3.94
N PHE A 409 -27.04 -15.63 3.00
CA PHE A 409 -27.48 -14.25 3.19
C PHE A 409 -28.97 -14.12 2.90
N PHE A 410 -29.71 -13.48 3.82
CA PHE A 410 -31.15 -13.30 3.70
C PHE A 410 -31.50 -11.81 3.67
N PHE A 411 -32.01 -11.34 2.54
CA PHE A 411 -32.43 -9.95 2.35
C PHE A 411 -33.74 -9.88 1.58
N THR A 412 -34.60 -8.94 1.93
CA THR A 412 -35.74 -8.60 1.09
C THR A 412 -35.30 -7.67 -0.06
N PRO A 413 -36.00 -7.67 -1.20
CA PRO A 413 -35.68 -6.76 -2.31
C PRO A 413 -35.64 -5.27 -1.90
N GLU A 414 -36.53 -4.86 -0.98
CA GLU A 414 -36.56 -3.51 -0.42
C GLU A 414 -35.32 -3.20 0.45
N GLN A 415 -34.92 -4.14 1.31
CA GLN A 415 -33.71 -3.99 2.14
C GLN A 415 -32.45 -3.90 1.28
N ALA A 416 -32.34 -4.76 0.26
CA ALA A 416 -31.22 -4.76 -0.67
C ALA A 416 -31.11 -3.43 -1.44
N GLY A 417 -32.24 -2.92 -1.95
CA GLY A 417 -32.30 -1.63 -2.62
C GLY A 417 -31.92 -0.47 -1.71
N SER A 418 -32.42 -0.44 -0.46
CA SER A 418 -32.10 0.60 0.51
C SER A 418 -30.64 0.57 0.95
N TYR A 419 -30.06 -0.62 1.16
CA TYR A 419 -28.66 -0.77 1.52
C TYR A 419 -27.74 -0.29 0.40
N LEU A 420 -27.96 -0.74 -0.85
CA LEU A 420 -27.15 -0.31 -1.99
C LEU A 420 -27.26 1.19 -2.24
N GLN A 421 -28.46 1.77 -2.09
CA GLN A 421 -28.64 3.22 -2.21
C GLN A 421 -27.83 3.96 -1.13
N SER A 422 -27.87 3.50 0.12
CA SER A 422 -27.07 4.09 1.20
C SER A 422 -25.57 3.94 0.98
N LEU A 423 -25.13 2.80 0.45
CA LEU A 423 -23.72 2.55 0.17
C LEU A 423 -23.22 3.45 -0.98
N LEU A 424 -24.04 3.68 -2.00
CA LEU A 424 -23.75 4.61 -3.08
C LEU A 424 -23.69 6.07 -2.60
N VAL A 425 -24.57 6.49 -1.69
CA VAL A 425 -24.49 7.81 -1.03
C VAL A 425 -23.12 7.98 -0.36
N ASP A 426 -22.72 6.97 0.41
CA ASP A 426 -21.47 6.98 1.15
C ASP A 426 -20.23 6.98 0.24
N PHE A 427 -20.29 6.22 -0.86
CA PHE A 427 -19.21 6.12 -1.84
C PHE A 427 -19.00 7.43 -2.61
N LEU A 428 -20.09 8.13 -2.96
CA LEU A 428 -20.04 9.37 -3.72
C LEU A 428 -19.78 10.61 -2.85
N SER A 429 -20.01 10.56 -1.54
CA SER A 429 -19.83 11.73 -0.66
C SER A 429 -18.35 11.98 -0.31
N PRO A 430 -17.84 13.21 -0.52
CA PRO A 430 -16.50 13.66 -0.08
C PRO A 430 -16.26 13.65 1.43
N SER A 431 -17.29 13.44 2.25
CA SER A 431 -17.22 13.52 3.71
C SER A 431 -17.16 12.15 4.40
N SER A 432 -17.22 11.07 3.62
CA SER A 432 -17.48 9.71 4.09
C SER A 432 -16.23 8.82 4.25
N PHE A 433 -15.04 9.44 4.33
CA PHE A 433 -13.70 8.78 4.34
C PHE A 433 -13.16 8.44 5.72
N GLY A 434 -14.01 7.86 6.58
CA GLY A 434 -13.53 7.32 7.85
C GLY A 434 -12.69 6.07 7.65
N LYS A 435 -11.66 5.89 8.49
CA LYS A 435 -10.83 4.68 8.55
C LYS A 435 -11.63 3.51 9.14
N LEU A 436 -12.45 2.87 8.31
CA LEU A 436 -13.29 1.74 8.71
C LEU A 436 -13.14 0.57 7.72
N PRO A 437 -11.98 -0.10 7.68
CA PRO A 437 -11.73 -1.21 6.77
C PRO A 437 -12.49 -2.46 7.21
N LEU A 438 -13.24 -3.09 6.30
CA LEU A 438 -13.83 -4.42 6.55
C LEU A 438 -12.74 -5.48 6.80
N ALA A 439 -11.56 -5.30 6.20
CA ALA A 439 -10.45 -6.24 6.33
C ALA A 439 -10.02 -6.46 7.79
N ALA A 440 -10.00 -5.39 8.61
CA ALA A 440 -9.70 -5.46 10.03
C ALA A 440 -10.64 -6.43 10.80
N PHE A 441 -11.90 -6.56 10.39
CA PHE A 441 -12.85 -7.46 11.06
C PHE A 441 -12.64 -8.93 10.72
N SER A 442 -11.98 -9.24 9.61
CA SER A 442 -11.82 -10.62 9.12
C SER A 442 -10.84 -11.47 9.94
N ASP A 443 -9.92 -10.84 10.66
CA ASP A 443 -8.92 -11.50 11.52
C ASP A 443 -9.26 -11.45 13.02
N LEU A 444 -10.45 -10.96 13.40
CA LEU A 444 -10.88 -10.90 14.80
C LEU A 444 -11.01 -12.28 15.45
N SER A 445 -10.81 -12.34 16.77
CA SER A 445 -11.09 -13.54 17.54
C SER A 445 -12.60 -13.82 17.61
N LYS A 446 -13.02 -15.08 17.83
CA LYS A 446 -14.46 -15.41 17.97
C LYS A 446 -15.15 -14.64 19.11
N GLN A 447 -14.41 -14.28 20.16
CA GLN A 447 -14.94 -13.52 21.29
C GLN A 447 -15.14 -12.04 20.93
N ASP A 448 -14.12 -11.43 20.32
CA ASP A 448 -14.17 -10.03 19.90
C ASP A 448 -15.22 -9.83 18.80
N PHE A 449 -15.29 -10.74 17.84
CA PHE A 449 -16.32 -10.71 16.80
C PHE A 449 -17.73 -10.76 17.38
N LYS A 450 -17.98 -11.65 18.36
CA LYS A 450 -19.29 -11.73 19.02
C LYS A 450 -19.63 -10.44 19.76
N ALA A 451 -18.66 -9.86 20.47
CA ALA A 451 -18.84 -8.57 21.15
C ALA A 451 -19.17 -7.45 20.15
N VAL A 452 -18.43 -7.35 19.04
CA VAL A 452 -18.69 -6.39 17.97
C VAL A 452 -20.10 -6.55 17.40
N ILE A 453 -20.55 -7.77 17.11
CA ILE A 453 -21.91 -8.02 16.60
C ILE A 453 -22.99 -7.67 17.62
N GLU A 454 -22.77 -7.97 18.91
CA GLU A 454 -23.71 -7.57 19.98
C GLU A 454 -23.82 -6.04 20.10
N ILE A 455 -22.71 -5.32 19.99
CA ILE A 455 -22.67 -3.85 20.03
C ILE A 455 -23.35 -3.25 18.80
N LEU A 456 -23.02 -3.74 17.60
CA LEU A 456 -23.58 -3.23 16.34
C LEU A 456 -25.08 -3.49 16.22
N ASN A 457 -25.60 -4.59 16.78
CA ASN A 457 -27.04 -4.86 16.80
C ASN A 457 -27.82 -3.98 17.79
N HIS A 458 -27.15 -3.32 18.74
CA HIS A 458 -27.82 -2.46 19.70
C HIS A 458 -28.13 -1.08 19.06
N PRO A 459 -29.39 -0.60 19.08
CA PRO A 459 -29.79 0.63 18.38
C PRO A 459 -29.18 1.91 18.97
N SER A 460 -28.75 1.87 20.24
CA SER A 460 -28.04 2.97 20.91
C SER A 460 -27.14 2.38 22.01
N PRO A 461 -25.93 1.89 21.70
CA PRO A 461 -25.05 1.30 22.70
C PRO A 461 -24.55 2.35 23.69
N ASP A 462 -24.31 1.93 24.93
CA ASP A 462 -23.77 2.79 25.99
C ASP A 462 -22.34 3.25 25.66
N MET A 463 -21.88 4.33 26.30
CA MET A 463 -20.54 4.89 26.09
C MET A 463 -19.41 3.86 26.33
N GLU A 464 -19.61 2.93 27.26
CA GLU A 464 -18.66 1.83 27.51
C GLU A 464 -18.59 0.84 26.32
N ALA A 465 -19.72 0.55 25.69
CA ALA A 465 -19.78 -0.32 24.51
C ALA A 465 -19.22 0.37 23.25
N GLN A 466 -19.40 1.69 23.12
CA GLN A 466 -18.76 2.49 22.06
C GLN A 466 -17.24 2.47 22.19
N ASN A 467 -16.72 2.75 23.39
CA ASN A 467 -15.28 2.72 23.64
C ASN A 467 -14.69 1.32 23.40
N LEU A 468 -15.38 0.26 23.80
CA LEU A 468 -14.95 -1.11 23.55
C LEU A 468 -14.90 -1.44 22.05
N PHE A 469 -15.87 -0.97 21.27
CA PHE A 469 -15.87 -1.14 19.81
C PHE A 469 -14.68 -0.40 19.17
N GLU A 470 -14.43 0.84 19.56
CA GLU A 470 -13.30 1.62 19.06
C GLU A 470 -11.96 0.99 19.43
N GLU A 471 -11.80 0.49 20.66
CA GLU A 471 -10.58 -0.21 21.10
C GLU A 471 -10.33 -1.46 20.26
N ILE A 472 -11.34 -2.33 20.08
CA ILE A 472 -11.23 -3.55 19.26
C ILE A 472 -10.88 -3.21 17.81
N LEU A 473 -11.48 -2.14 17.27
CA LEU A 473 -11.26 -1.72 15.89
C LEU A 473 -9.86 -1.14 15.68
N LEU A 474 -9.36 -0.30 16.59
CA LEU A 474 -8.00 0.23 16.54
C LEU A 474 -6.98 -0.90 16.65
N ASP A 475 -7.17 -1.83 17.59
CA ASP A 475 -6.33 -3.03 17.74
C ASP A 475 -6.29 -3.86 16.45
N ALA A 476 -7.43 -4.00 15.78
CA ALA A 476 -7.54 -4.77 14.54
C ALA A 476 -6.84 -4.08 13.36
N ILE A 477 -7.00 -2.76 13.24
CA ILE A 477 -6.32 -1.93 12.24
C ILE A 477 -4.80 -1.97 12.46
N GLU A 478 -4.33 -1.79 13.69
CA GLU A 478 -2.89 -1.84 14.01
C GLU A 478 -2.28 -3.20 13.70
N ARG A 479 -3.01 -4.30 13.96
CA ARG A 479 -2.57 -5.66 13.62
C ARG A 479 -2.52 -5.89 12.10
N GLU A 480 -3.49 -5.35 11.38
CA GLU A 480 -3.51 -5.41 9.91
C GLU A 480 -2.33 -4.63 9.33
N GLU A 481 -2.10 -3.41 9.78
CA GLU A 481 -0.99 -2.53 9.34
C GLU A 481 0.39 -3.07 9.72
N SER A 482 0.50 -3.72 10.88
CA SER A 482 1.73 -4.38 11.33
C SER A 482 1.99 -5.72 10.63
N GLY A 483 1.08 -6.16 9.76
CA GLY A 483 1.21 -7.41 9.01
C GLY A 483 2.38 -7.35 8.02
N MET A 484 3.22 -8.40 8.00
CA MET A 484 4.39 -8.51 7.10
C MET A 484 4.06 -8.36 5.61
N PHE A 485 2.78 -8.49 5.23
CA PHE A 485 2.28 -8.41 3.86
C PHE A 485 1.27 -7.26 3.65
N HIS A 486 1.13 -6.35 4.63
CA HIS A 486 0.30 -5.17 4.45
C HIS A 486 0.97 -4.22 3.44
N ARG A 487 0.28 -3.95 2.34
CA ARG A 487 0.60 -2.87 1.41
C ARG A 487 -0.51 -1.84 1.48
N GLY A 488 -0.43 -0.99 2.50
CA GLY A 488 -1.27 0.20 2.59
C GLY A 488 -0.86 1.20 1.52
N MET A 489 -1.75 2.11 1.17
CA MET A 489 -1.43 3.22 0.28
C MET A 489 -0.56 4.22 1.05
N GLU A 490 0.66 4.52 0.60
CA GLU A 490 1.58 5.43 1.31
C GLU A 490 0.96 6.82 1.51
N LEU A 491 0.18 7.27 0.51
CA LEU A 491 -0.57 8.52 0.59
C LEU A 491 -1.64 8.51 1.68
N ALA A 492 -2.22 7.36 2.01
CA ALA A 492 -3.18 7.24 3.09
C ALA A 492 -2.48 7.38 4.46
N ASP A 493 -1.27 6.82 4.62
CA ASP A 493 -0.48 6.94 5.84
C ASP A 493 -0.08 8.39 6.14
N MET A 494 0.14 9.19 5.09
CA MET A 494 0.45 10.61 5.22
C MET A 494 -0.73 11.47 5.73
N LEU A 495 -1.97 10.99 5.63
CA LEU A 495 -3.16 11.81 5.89
C LEU A 495 -3.57 11.90 7.37
N GLU A 496 -2.83 11.28 8.32
CA GLU A 496 -3.13 11.27 9.77
C GLU A 496 -4.64 11.09 10.08
N THR A 497 -5.36 10.27 9.31
CA THR A 497 -6.80 10.12 9.46
C THR A 497 -7.12 9.17 10.62
N GLY A 498 -7.67 9.72 11.70
CA GLY A 498 -8.25 8.94 12.80
C GLY A 498 -9.60 8.31 12.45
N LEU A 499 -10.14 7.53 13.40
CA LEU A 499 -11.55 7.11 13.35
C LEU A 499 -12.46 8.34 13.35
N THR A 500 -13.52 8.31 12.55
CA THR A 500 -14.52 9.38 12.54
C THR A 500 -15.40 9.32 13.78
N ASP A 501 -15.87 10.47 14.28
CA ASP A 501 -16.76 10.55 15.45
C ASP A 501 -18.07 9.72 15.29
N ASN A 502 -18.44 9.37 14.05
CA ASN A 502 -19.60 8.54 13.70
C ASN A 502 -19.21 7.12 13.25
N ALA A 503 -18.04 6.61 13.64
CA ALA A 503 -17.52 5.31 13.19
C ALA A 503 -18.49 4.15 13.47
N LEU A 504 -19.13 4.13 14.64
CA LEU A 504 -20.09 3.10 15.02
C LEU A 504 -21.33 3.10 14.12
N GLU A 505 -21.97 4.26 13.92
CA GLU A 505 -23.17 4.39 13.10
C GLU A 505 -22.87 4.04 11.63
N THR A 506 -21.66 4.40 11.17
CA THR A 506 -21.13 4.03 9.86
C THR A 506 -20.92 2.52 9.74
N ALA A 507 -20.40 1.86 10.78
CA ALA A 507 -20.21 0.41 10.82
C ALA A 507 -21.55 -0.36 10.85
N GLN A 508 -22.54 0.13 11.61
CA GLN A 508 -23.90 -0.41 11.62
C GLN A 508 -24.54 -0.33 10.23
N ARG A 509 -24.31 0.77 9.51
CA ARG A 509 -24.88 0.97 8.17
C ARG A 509 -24.16 0.16 7.10
N ARG A 510 -22.83 0.20 7.07
CA ARG A 510 -22.01 -0.38 5.99
C ARG A 510 -21.70 -1.86 6.20
N LEU A 511 -21.32 -2.25 7.43
CA LEU A 511 -20.69 -3.55 7.68
C LEU A 511 -21.65 -4.56 8.30
N LEU A 512 -22.52 -4.15 9.22
CA LEU A 512 -23.44 -5.07 9.91
C LEU A 512 -24.26 -5.96 8.96
N PRO A 513 -24.86 -5.45 7.86
CA PRO A 513 -25.62 -6.29 6.93
C PRO A 513 -24.77 -7.41 6.30
N PHE A 514 -23.49 -7.16 6.06
CA PHE A 514 -22.55 -8.17 5.55
C PHE A 514 -22.11 -9.16 6.65
N LEU A 515 -21.87 -8.68 7.87
CA LEU A 515 -21.40 -9.52 8.98
C LEU A 515 -22.46 -10.48 9.54
N MET A 516 -23.73 -10.26 9.23
CA MET A 516 -24.85 -11.13 9.61
C MET A 516 -24.98 -12.40 8.76
N GLY A 517 -24.05 -12.68 7.85
CA GLY A 517 -24.04 -13.91 7.06
C GLY A 517 -23.93 -15.16 7.93
N GLU A 518 -24.82 -16.13 7.73
CA GLU A 518 -24.83 -17.37 8.52
C GLU A 518 -23.91 -18.42 7.88
N PRO A 519 -22.90 -18.95 8.61
CA PRO A 519 -22.02 -19.98 8.08
C PRO A 519 -22.76 -21.33 7.94
N MET A 520 -22.38 -22.09 6.92
CA MET A 520 -22.90 -23.42 6.63
C MET A 520 -21.76 -24.44 6.47
N ASP A 521 -21.93 -25.62 7.07
CA ASP A 521 -20.94 -26.69 7.02
C ASP A 521 -21.00 -27.53 5.73
N SER A 522 -22.18 -27.62 5.09
CA SER A 522 -22.37 -28.34 3.82
C SER A 522 -23.61 -27.83 3.06
N LEU A 523 -23.77 -28.21 1.79
CA LEU A 523 -25.00 -27.91 1.02
C LEU A 523 -26.17 -28.83 1.43
N GLU A 524 -25.92 -29.90 2.18
CA GLU A 524 -26.99 -30.76 2.68
C GLU A 524 -27.75 -30.05 3.80
N ALA A 525 -29.07 -29.92 3.62
CA ALA A 525 -29.92 -29.58 4.75
C ALA A 525 -29.80 -30.70 5.78
N VAL A 526 -29.53 -30.34 7.04
CA VAL A 526 -29.99 -31.18 8.15
C VAL A 526 -31.51 -31.31 7.96
N GLU A 527 -31.95 -32.51 7.58
CA GLU A 527 -33.36 -32.90 7.41
C GLU A 527 -34.24 -32.46 8.60
#